data_AF-A0A673G251-F1
#
_entry.id   AF-A0A673G251-F1
#
_cell.length_a   1.000
_cell.length_b   1.000
_cell.length_c   1.000
_cell.angle_alpha   90.00
_cell.angle_beta   90.00
_cell.angle_gamma   90.00
#
_symmetry.space_group_name_H-M   'P 1'
#
loop_
_entity.id
_entity.type
_entity.pdbx_description
1 polymer ?
#
loop_
_entity_poly.entity_id
_entity_poly.type
_entity_poly.pdbx_seq_one_letter_code
_entity_poly.pdbx_strand_id
1 'polypeptide(L)'
;MGELFRSEEMTLAQLFLQSESAYCCVSELGEIGMVQFRDLNPDVNVFQRKFVNEVRRCEEMDRKLRFVEKEIKKANIPVVDTGENPEVPFPRDMIDLEATFEKLENELKEINTNQEALKKNFLELTELKHILRRTQQFFDEMEDPALLEESSTLLDPNEVGRAAPLRLGFVAGVIGRERIPTFERMLWRVCRGNVFLRQADIEDPLEDPATGDHVHKSVFIIFFQGDQLKNRVKKICEGFRASLYPCPETPQERKEMAAGVNTRIDDLQMVLNQTEDHRQRVLQAAAKTVRVWFIKVRKMKAIYHTLNLCNIDVTQKCLIAEIWCPVSDLDSIQFALRRGTERSGSTVPSILNRMQTKQTPPTYNKTNKFTSGFQSIVDAYGISNYREINPAPYTIITFPFLFAVMFGDLGHGILMTCAALYLVLRESRLIAQKNDNEMFNIVFAGRYIILLMGIFSVYTGIIYNDCFSKSLNVFGSGWSGTQNFGGIRVGNGPTEDEAEIIQHDQLSQNLEEESPEFNFADVAVHQAIHTIEYCLGCISNTASYLRLWALSLAHARWSSRINSTLDRASSSCLLLLTAFWRASLKTKPHPHSLPPQLPHLQTTAFHDSCEH
;
A
#
# COMPACT_ATOMS: atom_id res chain seq x y z
N MET A 1 -25.22 11.54 29.01
CA MET A 1 -24.51 10.31 29.41
C MET A 1 -25.30 9.02 29.17
N GLY A 2 -26.62 9.05 28.92
CA GLY A 2 -27.41 7.84 28.62
C GLY A 2 -27.29 7.30 27.19
N GLU A 3 -26.73 8.06 26.24
CA GLU A 3 -26.73 7.71 24.80
C GLU A 3 -25.73 6.60 24.41
N LEU A 4 -24.67 6.36 25.18
CA LEU A 4 -23.71 5.29 24.86
C LEU A 4 -24.13 3.92 25.43
N PHE A 5 -25.07 3.90 26.38
CA PHE A 5 -25.46 2.68 27.09
C PHE A 5 -26.25 1.71 26.21
N ARG A 6 -27.03 2.25 25.25
CA ARG A 6 -27.78 1.48 24.25
C ARG A 6 -27.63 2.16 22.91
N SER A 7 -27.91 1.43 21.85
CA SER A 7 -27.94 2.01 20.51
C SER A 7 -28.98 3.12 20.38
N GLU A 8 -28.69 4.09 19.52
CA GLU A 8 -29.63 5.15 19.14
C GLU A 8 -30.90 4.57 18.50
N GLU A 9 -32.01 5.29 18.67
CA GLU A 9 -33.27 4.92 18.03
C GLU A 9 -33.22 5.30 16.55
N MET A 10 -33.41 4.32 15.68
CA MET A 10 -33.45 4.46 14.24
C MET A 10 -34.88 4.43 13.72
N THR A 11 -35.14 5.24 12.71
CA THR A 11 -36.38 5.21 11.93
C THR A 11 -36.07 5.00 10.45
N LEU A 12 -36.96 4.26 9.79
CA LEU A 12 -36.94 4.17 8.33
C LEU A 12 -37.71 5.36 7.79
N ALA A 13 -37.06 6.18 6.96
CA ALA A 13 -37.71 7.29 6.30
C ALA A 13 -37.62 7.13 4.78
N GLN A 14 -38.70 7.50 4.10
CA GLN A 14 -38.80 7.56 2.66
C GLN A 14 -38.63 9.01 2.21
N LEU A 15 -37.69 9.21 1.30
CA LEU A 15 -37.38 10.50 0.68
C LEU A 15 -37.99 10.55 -0.70
N PHE A 16 -38.69 11.64 -0.99
CA PHE A 16 -39.11 12.02 -2.32
C PHE A 16 -38.27 13.20 -2.78
N LEU A 17 -37.40 12.95 -3.76
CA LEU A 17 -36.50 13.94 -4.35
C LEU A 17 -36.89 14.19 -5.80
N GLN A 18 -36.95 15.46 -6.21
CA GLN A 18 -37.13 15.79 -7.61
C GLN A 18 -35.82 15.55 -8.37
N SER A 19 -35.89 15.16 -9.64
CA SER A 19 -34.68 14.87 -10.44
C SER A 19 -33.67 16.01 -10.50
N GLU A 20 -34.12 17.28 -10.47
CA GLU A 20 -33.26 18.46 -10.55
C GLU A 20 -32.59 18.80 -9.21
N SER A 21 -33.29 18.59 -8.09
CA SER A 21 -32.77 18.87 -6.75
C SER A 21 -32.03 17.68 -6.13
N ALA A 22 -32.19 16.47 -6.67
CA ALA A 22 -31.64 15.23 -6.14
C ALA A 22 -30.14 15.29 -5.89
N TYR A 23 -29.35 15.79 -6.85
CA TYR A 23 -27.90 15.87 -6.70
C TYR A 23 -27.48 16.79 -5.53
N CYS A 24 -28.10 17.97 -5.43
CA CYS A 24 -27.83 18.92 -4.36
C CYS A 24 -28.32 18.43 -2.99
N CYS A 25 -29.48 17.77 -2.94
CA CYS A 25 -29.99 17.20 -1.70
C CYS A 25 -29.08 16.08 -1.19
N VAL A 26 -28.65 15.18 -2.07
CA VAL A 26 -27.75 14.08 -1.70
C VAL A 26 -26.37 14.57 -1.32
N SER A 27 -25.86 15.65 -1.94
CA SER A 27 -24.59 16.26 -1.50
C SER A 27 -24.69 16.82 -0.08
N GLU A 28 -25.76 17.55 0.23
CA GLU A 28 -25.97 18.12 1.58
C GLU A 28 -26.20 17.02 2.63
N LEU A 29 -26.91 15.95 2.28
CA LEU A 29 -27.05 14.75 3.11
C LEU A 29 -25.70 14.08 3.37
N GLY A 30 -24.82 14.05 2.35
CA GLY A 30 -23.48 13.49 2.44
C GLY A 30 -22.54 14.28 3.35
N GLU A 31 -22.65 15.62 3.37
CA GLU A 31 -21.85 16.46 4.28
C GLU A 31 -22.28 16.31 5.75
N ILE A 32 -23.54 15.93 6.02
CA ILE A 32 -24.02 15.61 7.37
C ILE A 32 -23.61 14.19 7.78
N GLY A 33 -23.70 13.22 6.86
CA GLY A 33 -23.22 11.85 7.09
C GLY A 33 -24.04 11.01 8.08
N MET A 34 -25.31 11.35 8.34
CA MET A 34 -26.18 10.68 9.32
C MET A 34 -27.24 9.75 8.70
N VAL A 35 -27.18 9.51 7.39
CA VAL A 35 -28.16 8.70 6.66
C VAL A 35 -27.51 7.49 6.01
N GLN A 36 -28.17 6.34 6.10
CA GLN A 36 -27.78 5.13 5.40
C GLN A 36 -28.83 4.78 4.34
N PHE A 37 -28.44 4.84 3.07
CA PHE A 37 -29.31 4.47 1.95
C PHE A 37 -29.49 2.95 1.87
N ARG A 38 -30.74 2.52 1.64
CA ARG A 38 -31.07 1.14 1.28
C ARG A 38 -31.03 0.99 -0.24
N ASP A 39 -30.61 -0.18 -0.71
CA ASP A 39 -30.76 -0.52 -2.12
C ASP A 39 -32.23 -0.89 -2.39
N LEU A 40 -32.92 -0.08 -3.20
CA LEU A 40 -34.27 -0.40 -3.67
C LEU A 40 -34.28 -1.28 -4.92
N ASN A 41 -33.13 -1.49 -5.56
CA ASN A 41 -33.01 -2.17 -6.84
C ASN A 41 -32.05 -3.38 -6.76
N PRO A 42 -32.30 -4.37 -5.88
CA PRO A 42 -31.40 -5.53 -5.74
C PRO A 42 -31.38 -6.43 -6.99
N ASP A 43 -32.50 -6.50 -7.70
CA ASP A 43 -32.67 -7.38 -8.87
C ASP A 43 -32.12 -6.76 -10.17
N VAL A 44 -31.72 -5.48 -10.13
CA VAL A 44 -31.21 -4.75 -11.29
C VAL A 44 -29.69 -4.75 -11.30
N ASN A 45 -29.11 -5.27 -12.38
CA ASN A 45 -27.66 -5.27 -12.56
C ASN A 45 -27.11 -3.83 -12.62
N VAL A 46 -25.88 -3.63 -12.14
CA VAL A 46 -25.22 -2.31 -12.03
C VAL A 46 -25.22 -1.55 -13.37
N PHE A 47 -25.10 -2.25 -14.51
CA PHE A 47 -25.08 -1.66 -15.85
C PHE A 47 -26.44 -1.12 -16.32
N GLN A 48 -27.54 -1.63 -15.77
CA GLN A 48 -28.89 -1.22 -16.14
C GLN A 48 -29.37 -0.01 -15.33
N ARG A 49 -28.61 0.40 -14.31
CA ARG A 49 -28.92 1.56 -13.48
C ARG A 49 -28.73 2.85 -14.26
N LYS A 50 -29.57 3.85 -13.97
CA LYS A 50 -29.67 5.08 -14.77
C LYS A 50 -28.38 5.90 -14.79
N PHE A 51 -27.70 6.05 -13.66
CA PHE A 51 -26.54 6.93 -13.50
C PHE A 51 -25.19 6.22 -13.71
N VAL A 52 -25.17 5.10 -14.45
CA VAL A 52 -23.93 4.33 -14.68
C VAL A 52 -22.94 5.10 -15.55
N ASN A 53 -23.44 5.88 -16.51
CA ASN A 53 -22.59 6.65 -17.43
C ASN A 53 -21.85 7.76 -16.69
N GLU A 54 -22.52 8.44 -15.77
CA GLU A 54 -21.98 9.49 -14.91
C GLU A 54 -20.93 8.93 -13.97
N VAL A 55 -21.19 7.78 -13.34
CA VAL A 55 -20.18 7.09 -12.50
C VAL A 55 -18.94 6.71 -13.32
N ARG A 56 -19.13 6.20 -14.55
CA ARG A 56 -18.02 5.84 -15.44
C ARG A 56 -17.19 7.06 -15.84
N ARG A 57 -17.83 8.19 -16.12
CA ARG A 57 -17.16 9.47 -16.40
C ARG A 57 -16.33 9.94 -15.20
N CYS A 58 -16.88 9.90 -13.99
CA CYS A 58 -16.13 10.24 -12.77
C CYS A 58 -14.96 9.28 -12.51
N GLU A 59 -15.12 7.99 -12.80
CA GLU A 59 -14.05 7.01 -12.69
C GLU A 59 -12.93 7.23 -13.71
N GLU A 60 -13.28 7.64 -14.94
CA GLU A 60 -12.31 8.04 -15.93
C GLU A 60 -11.54 9.30 -15.48
N MET A 61 -12.21 10.30 -14.92
CA MET A 61 -11.56 11.47 -14.33
C MET A 61 -10.61 11.08 -13.17
N ASP A 62 -11.02 10.18 -12.27
CA ASP A 62 -10.16 9.66 -11.19
C ASP A 62 -8.93 8.93 -11.77
N ARG A 63 -9.09 8.17 -12.87
CA ARG A 63 -7.97 7.52 -13.57
C ARG A 63 -6.99 8.56 -14.13
N LYS A 64 -7.49 9.61 -14.80
CA LYS A 64 -6.66 10.72 -15.33
C LYS A 64 -5.90 11.41 -14.20
N LEU A 65 -6.56 11.71 -13.09
CA LEU A 65 -5.92 12.32 -11.91
C LEU A 65 -4.87 11.41 -11.25
N ARG A 66 -5.09 10.10 -11.18
CA ARG A 66 -4.08 9.14 -10.69
C ARG A 66 -2.84 9.08 -11.58
N PHE A 67 -3.00 9.19 -12.90
CA PHE A 67 -1.87 9.31 -13.82
C PHE A 67 -1.06 10.58 -13.51
N VAL A 68 -1.72 11.73 -13.37
CA VAL A 68 -1.07 13.00 -13.01
C VAL A 68 -0.37 12.91 -11.64
N GLU A 69 -1.02 12.31 -10.63
CA GLU A 69 -0.40 12.12 -9.30
C GLU A 69 0.87 11.24 -9.38
N LYS A 70 0.85 10.20 -10.21
CA LYS A 70 2.02 9.34 -10.44
C LYS A 70 3.17 10.13 -11.08
N GLU A 71 2.88 10.98 -12.06
CA GLU A 71 3.89 11.84 -12.70
C GLU A 71 4.45 12.89 -11.75
N ILE A 72 3.62 13.50 -10.89
CA ILE A 72 4.05 14.44 -9.85
C ILE A 72 4.98 13.74 -8.84
N LYS A 73 4.63 12.52 -8.41
CA LYS A 73 5.47 11.71 -7.49
C LYS A 73 6.81 11.33 -8.14
N LYS A 74 6.82 10.95 -9.42
CA LYS A 74 8.06 10.69 -10.16
C LYS A 74 8.95 11.92 -10.24
N ALA A 75 8.37 13.10 -10.36
CA ALA A 75 9.10 14.38 -10.39
C ALA A 75 9.53 14.87 -8.99
N ASN A 76 9.27 14.11 -7.91
CA ASN A 76 9.58 14.48 -6.52
C ASN A 76 9.04 15.88 -6.10
N ILE A 77 7.89 16.30 -6.65
CA ILE A 77 7.27 17.57 -6.27
C ILE A 77 6.37 17.32 -5.04
N PRO A 78 6.60 18.00 -3.91
CA PRO A 78 5.76 17.84 -2.73
C PRO A 78 4.37 18.44 -3.01
N VAL A 79 3.34 17.61 -2.88
CA VAL A 79 1.95 18.05 -2.96
C VAL A 79 1.58 18.68 -1.62
N VAL A 80 1.39 20.01 -1.61
CA VAL A 80 0.97 20.75 -0.42
C VAL A 80 -0.49 20.40 -0.11
N ASP A 81 -0.75 19.97 1.13
CA ASP A 81 -2.11 19.77 1.64
C ASP A 81 -2.56 21.07 2.31
N THR A 82 -3.49 21.80 1.68
CA THR A 82 -4.05 23.03 2.24
C THR A 82 -5.07 22.75 3.34
N GLY A 83 -5.47 21.48 3.56
CA GLY A 83 -6.45 21.09 4.57
C GLY A 83 -7.87 21.57 4.29
N GLU A 84 -8.11 22.26 3.17
CA GLU A 84 -9.42 22.73 2.78
C GLU A 84 -10.27 21.57 2.24
N ASN A 85 -11.46 21.37 2.81
CA ASN A 85 -12.45 20.45 2.29
C ASN A 85 -13.33 21.22 1.29
N PRO A 86 -13.11 21.10 -0.03
CA PRO A 86 -13.88 21.85 -1.01
C PRO A 86 -15.34 21.40 -1.01
N GLU A 87 -16.21 22.37 -1.30
CA GLU A 87 -17.61 22.12 -1.55
C GLU A 87 -17.80 21.28 -2.82
N VAL A 88 -18.88 20.49 -2.84
CA VAL A 88 -19.24 19.64 -3.96
C VAL A 88 -19.54 20.52 -5.19
N PRO A 89 -18.90 20.26 -6.35
CA PRO A 89 -19.18 21.00 -7.57
C PRO A 89 -20.53 20.61 -8.16
N PHE A 90 -21.15 21.53 -8.89
CA PHE A 90 -22.40 21.25 -9.57
C PHE A 90 -22.19 20.30 -10.76
N PRO A 91 -23.23 19.58 -11.21
CA PRO A 91 -23.12 18.72 -12.39
C PRO A 91 -22.71 19.45 -13.67
N ARG A 92 -22.96 20.76 -13.77
CA ARG A 92 -22.55 21.59 -14.92
C ARG A 92 -21.02 21.72 -15.00
N ASP A 93 -20.38 21.94 -13.85
CA ASP A 93 -18.94 22.08 -13.72
C ASP A 93 -18.19 20.77 -14.03
N MET A 94 -18.89 19.63 -14.05
CA MET A 94 -18.32 18.33 -14.42
C MET A 94 -17.73 18.34 -15.83
N ILE A 95 -18.41 18.99 -16.78
CA ILE A 95 -17.98 19.04 -18.19
C ILE A 95 -16.70 19.88 -18.30
N ASP A 96 -16.65 21.01 -17.60
CA ASP A 96 -15.47 21.87 -17.58
C ASP A 96 -14.28 21.16 -16.92
N LEU A 97 -14.52 20.46 -15.82
CA LEU A 97 -13.49 19.66 -15.15
C LEU A 97 -12.95 18.54 -16.06
N GLU A 98 -13.81 17.83 -16.78
CA GLU A 98 -13.39 16.81 -17.75
C GLU A 98 -12.49 17.40 -18.84
N ALA A 99 -12.89 18.53 -19.43
CA ALA A 99 -12.11 19.20 -20.46
C ALA A 99 -10.73 19.63 -19.93
N THR A 100 -10.67 20.16 -18.70
CA THR A 100 -9.40 20.54 -18.08
C THR A 100 -8.49 19.34 -17.81
N PHE A 101 -9.04 18.22 -17.33
CA PHE A 101 -8.26 17.01 -17.03
C PHE A 101 -7.78 16.30 -18.29
N GLU A 102 -8.60 16.29 -19.35
CA GLU A 102 -8.20 15.74 -20.64
C GLU A 102 -7.11 16.56 -21.30
N LYS A 103 -7.22 17.90 -21.25
CA LYS A 103 -6.16 18.79 -21.74
C LYS A 103 -4.85 18.55 -20.99
N LEU A 104 -4.91 18.48 -19.66
CA LEU A 104 -3.72 18.25 -18.82
C LEU A 104 -3.08 16.88 -19.08
N GLU A 105 -3.88 15.82 -19.22
CA GLU A 105 -3.40 14.48 -19.53
C GLU A 105 -2.72 14.44 -20.90
N ASN A 106 -3.35 15.03 -21.93
CA ASN A 106 -2.81 15.04 -23.28
C ASN A 106 -1.52 15.85 -23.36
N GLU A 107 -1.47 17.02 -22.72
CA GLU A 107 -0.25 17.84 -22.65
C GLU A 107 0.90 17.08 -21.98
N LEU A 108 0.65 16.41 -20.85
CA LEU A 108 1.68 15.61 -20.17
C LEU A 108 2.13 14.38 -20.98
N LYS A 109 1.20 13.71 -21.67
CA LYS A 109 1.54 12.57 -22.53
C LYS A 109 2.40 13.01 -23.71
N GLU A 110 2.03 14.10 -24.38
CA GLU A 110 2.76 14.65 -25.51
C GLU A 110 4.19 15.07 -25.09
N ILE A 111 4.30 15.79 -23.96
CA ILE A 111 5.60 16.18 -23.40
C ILE A 111 6.45 14.94 -23.10
N ASN A 112 5.89 13.91 -22.46
CA ASN A 112 6.63 12.70 -22.13
C ASN A 112 7.10 11.95 -23.39
N THR A 113 6.25 11.81 -24.41
CA THR A 113 6.65 11.16 -25.68
C THR A 113 7.71 11.96 -26.43
N ASN A 114 7.60 13.28 -26.43
CA ASN A 114 8.58 14.16 -27.08
C ASN A 114 9.92 14.14 -26.32
N GLN A 115 9.87 14.11 -24.98
CA GLN A 115 11.05 14.02 -24.14
C GLN A 115 11.79 12.69 -24.32
N GLU A 116 11.08 11.57 -24.43
CA GLU A 116 11.68 10.26 -24.73
C GLU A 116 12.35 10.25 -26.11
N ALA A 117 11.68 10.80 -27.13
CA ALA A 117 12.24 10.91 -28.48
C ALA A 117 13.48 11.82 -28.52
N LEU A 118 13.45 12.97 -27.83
CA LEU A 118 14.59 13.88 -27.72
C LEU A 118 15.77 13.24 -26.97
N LYS A 119 15.51 12.56 -25.84
CA LYS A 119 16.54 11.81 -25.10
C LYS A 119 17.19 10.73 -25.96
N LYS A 120 16.39 10.00 -26.76
CA LYS A 120 16.91 8.99 -27.68
C LYS A 120 17.81 9.61 -28.76
N ASN A 121 17.37 10.70 -29.39
CA ASN A 121 18.18 11.41 -30.39
C ASN A 121 19.47 11.98 -29.79
N PHE A 122 19.38 12.53 -28.57
CA PHE A 122 20.54 13.03 -27.82
C PHE A 122 21.54 11.91 -27.52
N LEU A 123 21.06 10.74 -27.11
CA LEU A 123 21.90 9.56 -26.89
C LEU A 123 22.61 9.12 -28.18
N GLU A 124 21.89 8.99 -29.28
CA GLU A 124 22.46 8.58 -30.58
C GLU A 124 23.55 9.55 -31.07
N LEU A 125 23.34 10.87 -30.90
CA LEU A 125 24.32 11.88 -31.28
C LEU A 125 25.52 11.90 -30.32
N THR A 126 25.30 11.65 -29.03
CA THR A 126 26.38 11.54 -28.04
C THR A 126 27.25 10.31 -28.31
N GLU A 127 26.65 9.16 -28.63
CA GLU A 127 27.36 7.97 -29.09
C GLU A 127 28.22 8.29 -30.34
N LEU A 128 27.64 8.97 -31.33
CA LEU A 128 28.35 9.39 -32.54
C LEU A 128 29.52 10.35 -32.24
N LYS A 129 29.33 11.32 -31.32
CA LYS A 129 30.38 12.24 -30.88
C LYS A 129 31.56 11.50 -30.26
N HIS A 130 31.31 10.53 -29.38
CA HIS A 130 32.37 9.73 -28.77
C HIS A 130 33.09 8.87 -29.81
N ILE A 131 32.35 8.28 -30.76
CA ILE A 131 32.96 7.54 -31.88
C ILE A 131 33.89 8.44 -32.68
N LEU A 132 33.44 9.62 -33.12
CA LEU A 132 34.24 10.52 -33.95
C LEU A 132 35.50 11.00 -33.22
N ARG A 133 35.38 11.32 -31.92
CA ARG A 133 36.51 11.75 -31.09
C ARG A 133 37.55 10.64 -30.89
N ARG A 134 37.11 9.43 -30.55
CA ARG A 134 38.02 8.29 -30.33
C ARG A 134 38.62 7.78 -31.65
N THR A 135 37.82 7.75 -32.72
CA THR A 135 38.29 7.40 -34.07
C THR A 135 39.40 8.34 -34.54
N GLN A 136 39.26 9.65 -34.30
CA GLN A 136 40.33 10.60 -34.62
C GLN A 136 41.63 10.27 -33.89
N GLN A 137 41.57 9.99 -32.57
CA GLN A 137 42.76 9.58 -31.80
C GLN A 137 43.41 8.31 -32.37
N PHE A 138 42.61 7.31 -32.74
CA PHE A 138 43.14 6.05 -33.31
C PHE A 138 43.82 6.20 -34.67
N PHE A 139 43.30 7.09 -35.53
CA PHE A 139 43.93 7.36 -36.82
C PHE A 139 45.18 8.23 -36.67
N ASP A 140 45.18 9.20 -35.76
CA ASP A 140 46.36 10.02 -35.45
C ASP A 140 47.49 9.14 -34.85
N GLU A 141 47.17 8.13 -34.03
CA GLU A 141 48.12 7.13 -33.52
C GLU A 141 48.68 6.18 -34.61
N MET A 142 47.94 5.95 -35.70
CA MET A 142 48.40 5.13 -36.84
C MET A 142 49.30 5.89 -37.82
N GLU A 143 49.27 7.23 -37.81
CA GLU A 143 50.20 8.06 -38.60
C GLU A 143 51.61 8.12 -37.98
N ASP A 144 51.83 7.51 -36.81
CA ASP A 144 53.14 7.41 -36.17
C ASP A 144 54.01 6.33 -36.88
N PRO A 145 55.14 6.69 -37.50
CA PRO A 145 55.88 5.82 -38.42
C PRO A 145 56.46 4.54 -37.80
N ALA A 146 56.45 4.39 -36.48
CA ALA A 146 56.96 3.20 -35.78
C ALA A 146 56.00 1.99 -35.79
N LEU A 147 54.68 2.20 -35.99
CA LEU A 147 53.67 1.11 -35.95
C LEU A 147 53.33 0.53 -37.35
N LEU A 148 53.77 1.19 -38.42
CA LEU A 148 53.63 0.71 -39.80
C LEU A 148 54.57 -0.47 -40.11
N GLU A 149 55.68 -0.60 -39.38
CA GLU A 149 56.59 -1.77 -39.49
C GLU A 149 55.99 -3.05 -38.86
N GLU A 150 55.19 -2.92 -37.80
CA GLU A 150 54.61 -4.08 -37.10
C GLU A 150 53.34 -4.62 -37.80
N SER A 151 52.62 -3.75 -38.51
CA SER A 151 51.41 -4.12 -39.28
C SER A 151 51.71 -4.70 -40.67
N SER A 152 52.84 -4.32 -41.28
CA SER A 152 53.30 -4.88 -42.56
C SER A 152 53.93 -6.27 -42.43
N THR A 153 54.36 -6.67 -41.23
CA THR A 153 55.03 -7.97 -40.99
C THR A 153 54.07 -9.13 -40.68
N LEU A 154 52.79 -8.87 -40.37
CA LEU A 154 51.79 -9.89 -40.07
C LEU A 154 50.90 -10.30 -41.26
N LEU A 155 51.01 -9.61 -42.41
CA LEU A 155 50.25 -9.92 -43.62
C LEU A 155 51.22 -10.30 -44.74
N ASP A 156 51.50 -11.61 -44.82
CA ASP A 156 52.16 -12.36 -45.89
C ASP A 156 53.55 -11.84 -46.35
N PRO A 157 54.67 -12.52 -46.00
CA PRO A 157 56.03 -12.05 -46.30
C PRO A 157 56.46 -12.19 -47.78
N ASN A 158 55.55 -12.51 -48.71
CA ASN A 158 55.92 -12.99 -50.05
C ASN A 158 55.59 -12.08 -51.24
N GLU A 159 55.12 -10.85 -51.03
CA GLU A 159 55.00 -9.85 -52.10
C GLU A 159 55.77 -8.57 -51.79
N VAL A 160 57.09 -8.63 -51.97
CA VAL A 160 57.92 -7.44 -52.09
C VAL A 160 57.64 -6.78 -53.44
N GLY A 161 56.68 -5.83 -53.46
CA GLY A 161 56.56 -4.88 -54.56
C GLY A 161 55.14 -4.60 -55.03
N ARG A 162 54.38 -3.86 -54.23
CA ARG A 162 53.42 -2.84 -54.71
C ARG A 162 52.90 -2.03 -53.52
N ALA A 163 53.51 -0.88 -53.28
CA ALA A 163 52.95 0.17 -52.44
C ALA A 163 51.76 0.82 -53.18
N ALA A 164 50.65 0.09 -53.29
CA ALA A 164 49.34 0.70 -53.47
C ALA A 164 48.79 0.94 -52.06
N PRO A 165 48.19 2.10 -51.75
CA PRO A 165 47.57 2.31 -50.46
C PRO A 165 46.49 1.24 -50.27
N LEU A 166 46.70 0.33 -49.32
CA LEU A 166 45.73 -0.69 -48.93
C LEU A 166 44.45 0.03 -48.50
N ARG A 167 43.44 0.05 -49.36
CA ARG A 167 42.10 0.56 -49.04
C ARG A 167 41.41 -0.44 -48.11
N LEU A 168 41.73 -0.36 -46.82
CA LEU A 168 41.05 -1.09 -45.76
C LEU A 168 39.67 -0.46 -45.53
N GLY A 169 38.62 -1.27 -45.60
CA GLY A 169 37.30 -0.85 -45.16
C GLY A 169 37.23 -0.92 -43.65
N PHE A 170 36.60 0.07 -43.01
CA PHE A 170 36.37 0.04 -41.57
C PHE A 170 34.90 0.23 -41.23
N VAL A 171 34.50 -0.29 -40.07
CA VAL A 171 33.18 -0.13 -39.48
C VAL A 171 33.36 0.26 -38.02
N ALA A 172 32.69 1.32 -37.60
CA ALA A 172 32.68 1.79 -36.22
C ALA A 172 31.28 1.63 -35.60
N GLY A 173 31.24 1.32 -34.31
CA GLY A 173 30.00 1.18 -33.57
C GLY A 173 30.20 1.23 -32.06
N VAL A 174 29.08 1.16 -31.35
CA VAL A 174 29.04 1.14 -29.88
C VAL A 174 28.40 -0.16 -29.40
N ILE A 175 28.95 -0.72 -28.32
CA ILE A 175 28.43 -1.93 -27.68
C ILE A 175 28.50 -1.80 -26.15
N GLY A 176 27.61 -2.46 -25.43
CA GLY A 176 27.67 -2.55 -23.97
C GLY A 176 28.94 -3.26 -23.50
N ARG A 177 29.59 -2.70 -22.47
CA ARG A 177 30.90 -3.14 -21.99
C ARG A 177 30.94 -4.63 -21.60
N GLU A 178 29.85 -5.13 -21.03
CA GLU A 178 29.71 -6.53 -20.61
C GLU A 178 29.83 -7.55 -21.75
N ARG A 179 29.46 -7.15 -22.97
CA ARG A 179 29.36 -8.06 -24.12
C ARG A 179 30.64 -8.11 -24.96
N ILE A 180 31.58 -7.22 -24.72
CA ILE A 180 32.82 -7.06 -25.49
C ILE A 180 33.65 -8.34 -25.57
N PRO A 181 33.96 -9.06 -24.47
CA PRO A 181 34.83 -10.24 -24.54
C PRO A 181 34.20 -11.38 -25.37
N THR A 182 32.87 -11.47 -25.37
CA THR A 182 32.15 -12.46 -26.17
C THR A 182 32.11 -12.06 -27.64
N PHE A 183 31.94 -10.75 -27.90
CA PHE A 183 31.94 -10.17 -29.24
C PHE A 183 33.29 -10.39 -29.95
N GLU A 184 34.40 -10.08 -29.29
CA GLU A 184 35.76 -10.28 -29.83
C GLU A 184 36.03 -11.74 -30.20
N ARG A 185 35.71 -12.68 -29.30
CA ARG A 185 35.89 -14.12 -29.55
C ARG A 185 35.06 -14.61 -30.74
N MET A 186 33.85 -14.11 -30.90
CA MET A 186 32.98 -14.47 -32.03
C MET A 186 33.53 -13.89 -33.35
N LEU A 187 33.97 -12.63 -33.34
CA LEU A 187 34.56 -11.97 -34.49
C LEU A 187 35.81 -12.73 -34.98
N TRP A 188 36.69 -13.12 -34.04
CA TRP A 188 37.90 -13.89 -34.32
C TRP A 188 37.59 -15.27 -34.94
N ARG A 189 36.64 -16.02 -34.35
CA ARG A 189 36.25 -17.36 -34.81
C ARG A 189 35.66 -17.36 -36.22
N VAL A 190 34.80 -16.40 -36.53
CA VAL A 190 34.11 -16.34 -37.84
C VAL A 190 35.03 -15.81 -38.94
N CYS A 191 35.89 -14.84 -38.60
CA CYS A 191 36.76 -14.19 -39.57
C CYS A 191 38.16 -14.82 -39.68
N ARG A 192 38.43 -15.89 -38.91
CA ARG A 192 39.70 -16.64 -38.88
C ARG A 192 40.95 -15.75 -38.67
N GLY A 193 40.81 -14.66 -37.92
CA GLY A 193 41.89 -13.70 -37.65
C GLY A 193 42.12 -12.65 -38.74
N ASN A 194 41.36 -12.63 -39.83
CA ASN A 194 41.53 -11.66 -40.93
C ASN A 194 40.90 -10.28 -40.65
N VAL A 195 40.61 -9.97 -39.40
CA VAL A 195 39.89 -8.76 -38.98
C VAL A 195 40.56 -8.19 -37.74
N PHE A 196 40.83 -6.89 -37.79
CA PHE A 196 41.50 -6.18 -36.69
C PHE A 196 40.47 -5.35 -35.90
N LEU A 197 40.35 -5.62 -34.61
CA LEU A 197 39.44 -4.94 -33.69
C LEU A 197 40.22 -3.98 -32.79
N ARG A 198 39.81 -2.71 -32.76
CA ARG A 198 40.22 -1.74 -31.75
C ARG A 198 39.01 -1.37 -30.90
N GLN A 199 39.23 -1.19 -29.60
CA GLN A 199 38.19 -0.80 -28.66
C GLN A 199 38.67 0.33 -27.76
N ALA A 200 37.76 1.24 -27.42
CA ALA A 200 37.96 2.30 -26.45
C ALA A 200 36.73 2.40 -25.54
N ASP A 201 36.96 2.46 -24.24
CA ASP A 201 35.89 2.63 -23.27
C ASP A 201 35.40 4.09 -23.24
N ILE A 202 34.09 4.27 -23.08
CA ILE A 202 33.49 5.57 -22.76
C ILE A 202 33.51 5.70 -21.24
N GLU A 203 34.14 6.76 -20.73
CA GLU A 203 34.28 7.01 -19.29
C GLU A 203 32.94 7.39 -18.65
N ASP A 204 32.17 8.22 -19.34
CA ASP A 204 30.86 8.68 -18.86
C ASP A 204 29.78 7.63 -19.14
N PRO A 205 29.02 7.18 -18.11
CA PRO A 205 27.88 6.30 -18.32
C PRO A 205 26.76 7.02 -19.06
N LEU A 206 26.18 6.35 -20.05
CA LEU A 206 25.06 6.88 -20.81
C LEU A 206 23.75 6.38 -20.21
N GLU A 207 22.77 7.26 -20.06
CA GLU A 207 21.43 6.91 -19.58
C GLU A 207 20.62 6.29 -20.73
N ASP A 208 20.14 5.06 -20.55
CA ASP A 208 19.25 4.45 -21.53
C ASP A 208 17.85 5.10 -21.46
N PRO A 209 17.27 5.56 -22.60
CA PRO A 209 16.06 6.39 -22.61
C PRO A 209 14.80 5.68 -22.12
N ALA A 210 14.77 4.35 -22.16
CA ALA A 210 13.61 3.55 -21.79
C ALA A 210 13.62 3.07 -20.33
N THR A 211 14.80 2.80 -19.77
CA THR A 211 14.95 2.28 -18.40
C THR A 211 15.44 3.33 -17.41
N GLY A 212 16.10 4.38 -17.89
CA GLY A 212 16.78 5.36 -17.03
C GLY A 212 18.04 4.79 -16.36
N ASP A 213 18.50 3.62 -16.79
CA ASP A 213 19.67 2.96 -16.24
C ASP A 213 20.94 3.54 -16.85
N HIS A 214 21.96 3.71 -16.00
CA HIS A 214 23.29 4.12 -16.43
C HIS A 214 24.04 2.91 -17.00
N VAL A 215 24.21 2.88 -18.32
CA VAL A 215 24.89 1.80 -19.03
C VAL A 215 26.26 2.26 -19.48
N HIS A 216 27.28 1.50 -19.07
CA HIS A 216 28.63 1.67 -19.61
C HIS A 216 28.73 1.02 -20.98
N LYS A 217 29.05 1.84 -21.97
CA LYS A 217 29.25 1.44 -23.36
C LYS A 217 30.70 1.68 -23.76
N SER A 218 31.18 0.90 -24.72
CA SER A 218 32.49 1.10 -25.33
C SER A 218 32.35 1.23 -26.84
N VAL A 219 33.21 2.05 -27.42
CA VAL A 219 33.35 2.23 -28.85
C VAL A 219 34.28 1.14 -29.39
N PHE A 220 33.94 0.60 -30.55
CA PHE A 220 34.82 -0.32 -31.27
C PHE A 220 34.94 0.07 -32.74
N ILE A 221 36.11 -0.21 -33.31
CA ILE A 221 36.42 -0.02 -34.73
C ILE A 221 36.97 -1.32 -35.27
N ILE A 222 36.39 -1.78 -36.38
CA ILE A 222 36.74 -3.02 -37.04
C ILE A 222 37.32 -2.71 -38.41
N PHE A 223 38.56 -3.09 -38.65
CA PHE A 223 39.21 -3.01 -39.96
C PHE A 223 39.15 -4.37 -40.65
N PHE A 224 38.74 -4.38 -41.92
CA PHE A 224 38.64 -5.58 -42.74
C PHE A 224 38.96 -5.27 -44.20
N GLN A 225 39.33 -6.31 -44.95
CA GLN A 225 39.60 -6.22 -46.38
C GLN A 225 38.54 -7.02 -47.16
N GLY A 226 37.80 -6.34 -48.04
CA GLY A 226 36.80 -6.96 -48.94
C GLY A 226 35.36 -6.97 -48.44
N ASP A 227 34.41 -6.94 -49.39
CA ASP A 227 32.97 -6.76 -49.12
C ASP A 227 32.28 -7.98 -48.51
N GLN A 228 32.78 -9.19 -48.74
CA GLN A 228 32.20 -10.40 -48.14
C GLN A 228 32.39 -10.42 -46.61
N LEU A 229 33.54 -9.94 -46.12
CA LEU A 229 33.81 -9.80 -44.70
C LEU A 229 32.95 -8.69 -44.07
N LYS A 230 32.77 -7.56 -44.77
CA LYS A 230 31.86 -6.47 -44.35
C LYS A 230 30.46 -6.98 -44.01
N ASN A 231 29.87 -7.79 -44.89
CA ASN A 231 28.52 -8.33 -44.69
C ASN A 231 28.45 -9.33 -43.53
N ARG A 232 29.52 -10.11 -43.28
CA ARG A 232 29.60 -11.01 -42.12
C ARG A 232 29.72 -10.23 -40.81
N VAL A 233 30.59 -9.22 -40.78
CA VAL A 233 30.79 -8.36 -39.60
C VAL A 233 29.50 -7.62 -39.25
N LYS A 234 28.80 -7.03 -40.24
CA LYS A 234 27.49 -6.39 -39.99
C LYS A 234 26.47 -7.32 -39.33
N LYS A 235 26.35 -8.56 -39.82
CA LYS A 235 25.45 -9.57 -39.21
C LYS A 235 25.84 -9.93 -37.77
N ILE A 236 27.14 -9.98 -37.47
CA ILE A 236 27.61 -10.20 -36.09
C ILE A 236 27.24 -9.00 -35.22
N CYS A 237 27.50 -7.77 -35.67
CA CYS A 237 27.13 -6.55 -34.95
C CYS A 237 25.61 -6.48 -34.66
N GLU A 238 24.78 -6.79 -35.65
CA GLU A 238 23.32 -6.89 -35.48
C GLU A 238 22.93 -7.98 -34.46
N GLY A 239 23.57 -9.15 -34.51
CA GLY A 239 23.32 -10.25 -33.57
C GLY A 239 23.63 -9.90 -32.11
N PHE A 240 24.65 -9.07 -31.87
CA PHE A 240 25.01 -8.58 -30.53
C PHE A 240 24.26 -7.30 -30.12
N ARG A 241 23.41 -6.75 -31.00
CA ARG A 241 22.69 -5.47 -30.84
C ARG A 241 23.63 -4.27 -30.68
N ALA A 242 24.72 -4.24 -31.43
CA ALA A 242 25.61 -3.08 -31.51
C ALA A 242 25.02 -2.00 -32.42
N SER A 243 25.09 -0.73 -32.01
CA SER A 243 24.70 0.43 -32.83
C SER A 243 25.85 0.78 -33.77
N LEU A 244 25.58 0.73 -35.09
CA LEU A 244 26.55 1.00 -36.14
C LEU A 244 26.35 2.41 -36.67
N TYR A 245 27.43 3.19 -36.78
CA TYR A 245 27.35 4.57 -37.26
C TYR A 245 28.21 4.77 -38.52
N PRO A 246 27.74 5.54 -39.51
CA PRO A 246 28.54 5.90 -40.67
C PRO A 246 29.62 6.90 -40.26
N CYS A 247 30.88 6.54 -40.48
CA CYS A 247 32.02 7.42 -40.20
C CYS A 247 32.72 7.78 -41.53
N PRO A 248 32.95 9.07 -41.83
CA PRO A 248 33.70 9.49 -43.01
C PRO A 248 35.14 8.95 -43.03
N GLU A 249 35.60 8.59 -44.22
CA GLU A 249 36.97 8.07 -44.44
C GLU A 249 38.00 9.21 -44.38
N THR A 250 37.65 10.43 -44.76
CA THR A 250 38.59 11.56 -44.79
C THR A 250 38.69 12.28 -43.43
N PRO A 251 39.90 12.71 -43.00
CA PRO A 251 40.08 13.39 -41.72
C PRO A 251 39.45 14.78 -41.69
N GLN A 252 39.36 15.47 -42.83
CA GLN A 252 38.72 16.79 -42.92
C GLN A 252 37.20 16.70 -42.76
N GLU A 253 36.51 15.81 -43.48
CA GLU A 253 35.06 15.61 -43.34
C GLU A 253 34.68 15.10 -41.94
N ARG A 254 35.57 14.33 -41.28
CA ARG A 254 35.37 13.88 -39.91
C ARG A 254 35.38 15.05 -38.91
N LYS A 255 36.30 16.01 -39.07
CA LYS A 255 36.36 17.22 -38.24
C LYS A 255 35.13 18.10 -38.45
N GLU A 256 34.69 18.25 -39.69
CA GLU A 256 33.46 18.99 -40.03
C GLU A 256 32.21 18.32 -39.44
N MET A 257 32.08 17.00 -39.60
CA MET A 257 30.97 16.23 -39.02
C MET A 257 30.98 16.29 -37.48
N ALA A 258 32.15 16.22 -36.84
CA ALA A 258 32.26 16.35 -35.38
C ALA A 258 31.82 17.74 -34.89
N ALA A 259 32.19 18.81 -35.60
CA ALA A 259 31.73 20.17 -35.29
C ALA A 259 30.21 20.32 -35.48
N GLY A 260 29.67 19.75 -36.57
CA GLY A 260 28.22 19.73 -36.83
C GLY A 260 27.43 18.89 -35.81
N VAL A 261 27.98 17.80 -35.31
CA VAL A 261 27.35 16.98 -34.24
C VAL A 261 27.39 17.72 -32.90
N ASN A 262 28.50 18.40 -32.56
CA ASN A 262 28.59 19.17 -31.31
C ASN A 262 27.56 20.31 -31.25
N THR A 263 27.43 21.08 -32.34
CA THR A 263 26.42 22.17 -32.40
C THR A 263 24.99 21.64 -32.24
N ARG A 264 24.66 20.51 -32.90
CA ARG A 264 23.35 19.86 -32.73
C ARG A 264 23.11 19.33 -31.31
N ILE A 265 24.15 18.82 -30.65
CA ILE A 265 24.06 18.35 -29.26
C ILE A 265 23.75 19.54 -28.34
N ASP A 266 24.43 20.67 -28.54
CA ASP A 266 24.21 21.88 -27.74
C ASP A 266 22.77 22.42 -27.95
N ASP A 267 22.30 22.45 -29.20
CA ASP A 267 20.92 22.84 -29.55
C ASP A 267 19.88 21.91 -28.91
N LEU A 268 20.08 20.58 -29.00
CA LEU A 268 19.17 19.60 -28.40
C LEU A 268 19.16 19.68 -26.88
N GLN A 269 20.32 19.93 -26.26
CA GLN A 269 20.41 20.10 -24.82
C GLN A 269 19.64 21.34 -24.35
N MET A 270 19.71 22.44 -25.11
CA MET A 270 18.90 23.63 -24.83
C MET A 270 17.40 23.33 -24.92
N VAL A 271 16.95 22.63 -25.97
CA VAL A 271 15.54 22.23 -26.14
C VAL A 271 15.09 21.27 -25.03
N LEU A 272 15.94 20.33 -24.62
CA LEU A 272 15.65 19.36 -23.56
C LEU A 272 15.47 20.07 -22.21
N ASN A 273 16.35 21.01 -21.87
CA ASN A 273 16.22 21.82 -20.66
C ASN A 273 14.92 22.67 -20.68
N GLN A 274 14.60 23.32 -21.80
CA GLN A 274 13.36 24.09 -21.93
C GLN A 274 12.11 23.22 -21.80
N THR A 275 12.14 22.00 -22.36
CA THR A 275 11.05 21.03 -22.26
C THR A 275 10.87 20.55 -20.83
N GLU A 276 11.96 20.30 -20.11
CA GLU A 276 11.94 19.93 -18.70
C GLU A 276 11.40 21.05 -17.82
N ASP A 277 11.84 22.30 -18.04
CA ASP A 277 11.33 23.48 -17.33
C ASP A 277 9.84 23.71 -17.60
N HIS A 278 9.38 23.50 -18.83
CA HIS A 278 7.95 23.56 -19.17
C HIS A 278 7.16 22.47 -18.43
N ARG A 279 7.64 21.22 -18.49
CA ARG A 279 7.04 20.08 -17.77
C ARG A 279 6.95 20.35 -16.27
N GLN A 280 8.02 20.85 -15.67
CA GLN A 280 8.07 21.14 -14.24
C GLN A 280 7.10 22.26 -13.85
N ARG A 281 6.97 23.32 -14.66
CA ARG A 281 5.98 24.39 -14.43
C ARG A 281 4.54 23.86 -14.48
N VAL A 282 4.21 23.04 -15.48
CA VAL A 282 2.88 22.41 -15.61
C VAL A 282 2.59 21.50 -14.42
N LEU A 283 3.55 20.65 -14.04
CA LEU A 283 3.41 19.76 -12.88
C LEU A 283 3.28 20.52 -11.56
N GLN A 284 4.02 21.62 -11.36
CA GLN A 284 3.88 22.46 -10.18
C GLN A 284 2.52 23.15 -10.11
N ALA A 285 1.99 23.63 -11.23
CA ALA A 285 0.65 24.22 -11.29
C ALA A 285 -0.41 23.17 -10.94
N ALA A 286 -0.31 21.96 -11.50
CA ALA A 286 -1.21 20.85 -11.20
C ALA A 286 -1.09 20.37 -9.75
N ALA A 287 0.12 20.31 -9.19
CA ALA A 287 0.37 19.84 -7.83
C ALA A 287 -0.33 20.69 -6.75
N LYS A 288 -0.56 21.99 -7.01
CA LYS A 288 -1.30 22.87 -6.09
C LYS A 288 -2.78 22.51 -5.97
N THR A 289 -3.41 22.05 -7.04
CA THR A 289 -4.88 21.83 -7.11
C THR A 289 -5.28 20.36 -7.14
N VAL A 290 -4.35 19.44 -7.37
CA VAL A 290 -4.63 18.00 -7.56
C VAL A 290 -5.40 17.38 -6.39
N ARG A 291 -5.13 17.79 -5.14
CA ARG A 291 -5.83 17.29 -3.95
C ARG A 291 -7.31 17.70 -3.95
N VAL A 292 -7.57 18.97 -4.23
CA VAL A 292 -8.94 19.52 -4.35
C VAL A 292 -9.69 18.80 -5.46
N TRP A 293 -9.06 18.55 -6.60
CA TRP A 293 -9.66 17.79 -7.70
C TRP A 293 -9.99 16.35 -7.32
N PHE A 294 -9.11 15.64 -6.61
CA PHE A 294 -9.42 14.31 -6.10
C PHE A 294 -10.63 14.30 -5.17
N ILE A 295 -10.71 15.25 -4.23
CA ILE A 295 -11.84 15.33 -3.30
C ILE A 295 -13.13 15.57 -4.08
N LYS A 296 -13.14 16.55 -5.01
CA LYS A 296 -14.31 16.87 -5.83
C LYS A 296 -14.81 15.68 -6.65
N VAL A 297 -13.92 15.00 -7.39
CA VAL A 297 -14.28 13.85 -8.23
C VAL A 297 -14.76 12.67 -7.39
N ARG A 298 -14.12 12.39 -6.25
CA ARG A 298 -14.54 11.29 -5.36
C ARG A 298 -15.87 11.57 -4.68
N LYS A 299 -16.12 12.80 -4.23
CA LYS A 299 -17.44 13.21 -3.71
C LYS A 299 -18.52 13.05 -4.78
N MET A 300 -18.28 13.52 -6.00
CA MET A 300 -19.20 13.37 -7.12
C MET A 300 -19.47 11.90 -7.46
N LYS A 301 -18.42 11.05 -7.52
CA LYS A 301 -18.56 9.60 -7.72
C LYS A 301 -19.42 8.97 -6.62
N ALA A 302 -19.22 9.36 -5.36
CA ALA A 302 -20.02 8.86 -4.24
C ALA A 302 -21.50 9.27 -4.36
N ILE A 303 -21.79 10.50 -4.76
CA ILE A 303 -23.17 10.99 -4.98
C ILE A 303 -23.86 10.24 -6.12
N TYR A 304 -23.21 10.05 -7.26
CA TYR A 304 -23.82 9.26 -8.34
C TYR A 304 -23.95 7.78 -7.97
N HIS A 305 -23.04 7.26 -7.15
CA HIS A 305 -23.19 5.91 -6.61
C HIS A 305 -24.41 5.82 -5.68
N THR A 306 -24.63 6.78 -4.77
CA THR A 306 -25.81 6.78 -3.88
C THR A 306 -27.12 7.01 -4.64
N LEU A 307 -27.12 7.87 -5.66
CA LEU A 307 -28.27 8.05 -6.56
C LEU A 307 -28.63 6.75 -7.31
N ASN A 308 -27.66 5.87 -7.58
CA ASN A 308 -27.90 4.55 -8.18
C ASN A 308 -28.55 3.53 -7.23
N LEU A 309 -28.61 3.78 -5.91
CA LEU A 309 -29.40 2.97 -4.98
C LEU A 309 -30.88 3.39 -4.94
N CYS A 310 -31.20 4.59 -5.42
CA CYS A 310 -32.55 5.13 -5.39
C CYS A 310 -33.43 4.48 -6.47
N ASN A 311 -34.72 4.30 -6.19
CA ASN A 311 -35.68 3.91 -7.20
C ASN A 311 -36.16 5.15 -7.96
N ILE A 312 -36.46 4.97 -9.25
CA ILE A 312 -36.92 6.03 -10.13
C ILE A 312 -38.38 5.78 -10.44
N ASP A 313 -39.25 6.72 -10.07
CA ASP A 313 -40.63 6.70 -10.53
C ASP A 313 -40.72 7.37 -11.91
N VAL A 314 -40.97 6.56 -12.94
CA VAL A 314 -41.11 7.00 -14.33
C VAL A 314 -42.29 7.95 -14.51
N THR A 315 -43.31 7.84 -13.65
CA THR A 315 -44.56 8.62 -13.79
C THR A 315 -44.41 10.06 -13.29
N GLN A 316 -43.66 10.27 -12.20
CA GLN A 316 -43.53 11.58 -11.55
C GLN A 316 -42.18 12.27 -11.77
N LYS A 317 -41.22 11.64 -12.46
CA LYS A 317 -39.83 12.13 -12.56
C LYS A 317 -39.22 12.44 -11.18
N CYS A 318 -39.61 11.66 -10.19
CA CYS A 318 -39.13 11.74 -8.82
C CYS A 318 -38.28 10.52 -8.49
N LEU A 319 -37.25 10.73 -7.69
CA LEU A 319 -36.45 9.68 -7.08
C LEU A 319 -37.02 9.36 -5.71
N ILE A 320 -37.23 8.08 -5.46
CA ILE A 320 -37.67 7.55 -4.18
C ILE A 320 -36.47 6.85 -3.56
N ALA A 321 -36.08 7.30 -2.38
CA ALA A 321 -35.02 6.67 -1.60
C ALA A 321 -35.57 6.27 -0.23
N GLU A 322 -35.09 5.15 0.29
CA GLU A 322 -35.35 4.74 1.66
C GLU A 322 -34.05 4.83 2.44
N ILE A 323 -34.10 5.54 3.56
CA ILE A 323 -32.94 5.81 4.39
C ILE A 323 -33.22 5.39 5.83
N TRP A 324 -32.19 4.83 6.47
CA TRP A 324 -32.14 4.74 7.92
C TRP A 324 -31.52 6.02 8.47
N CYS A 325 -32.18 6.60 9.47
CA CYS A 325 -31.70 7.79 10.16
C CYS A 325 -32.06 7.73 11.64
N PRO A 326 -31.21 8.32 12.52
CA PRO A 326 -31.51 8.39 13.94
C PRO A 326 -32.68 9.35 14.17
N VAL A 327 -33.58 8.99 15.07
CA VAL A 327 -34.79 9.78 15.41
C VAL A 327 -34.40 11.15 15.96
N SER A 328 -33.28 11.21 16.68
CA SER A 328 -32.73 12.42 17.30
C SER A 328 -32.32 13.50 16.29
N ASP A 329 -31.87 13.12 15.08
CA ASP A 329 -31.30 14.06 14.09
C ASP A 329 -32.21 14.32 12.88
N LEU A 330 -33.50 13.97 12.98
CA LEU A 330 -34.45 14.14 11.88
C LEU A 330 -34.62 15.60 11.45
N ASP A 331 -34.58 16.53 12.40
CA ASP A 331 -34.73 17.96 12.11
C ASP A 331 -33.52 18.50 11.33
N SER A 332 -32.31 18.04 11.69
CA SER A 332 -31.07 18.36 10.98
C SER A 332 -31.10 17.88 9.53
N ILE A 333 -31.62 16.68 9.30
CA ILE A 333 -31.79 16.11 7.96
C ILE A 333 -32.81 16.92 7.15
N GLN A 334 -33.94 17.31 7.75
CA GLN A 334 -34.94 18.15 7.07
C GLN A 334 -34.39 19.53 6.70
N PHE A 335 -33.60 20.15 7.58
CA PHE A 335 -32.97 21.43 7.29
C PHE A 335 -31.99 21.32 6.11
N ALA A 336 -31.20 20.26 6.06
CA ALA A 336 -30.28 19.98 4.95
C ALA A 336 -30.99 19.78 3.62
N LEU A 337 -32.11 19.04 3.63
CA LEU A 337 -32.96 18.82 2.47
C LEU A 337 -33.56 20.12 1.93
N ARG A 338 -34.01 21.02 2.83
CA ARG A 338 -34.49 22.36 2.45
C ARG A 338 -33.36 23.18 1.81
N ARG A 339 -32.18 23.22 2.44
CA ARG A 339 -30.99 23.92 1.90
C ARG A 339 -30.58 23.39 0.53
N GLY A 340 -30.57 22.07 0.35
CA GLY A 340 -30.27 21.43 -0.95
C GLY A 340 -31.29 21.76 -2.03
N THR A 341 -32.57 21.88 -1.65
CA THR A 341 -33.66 22.28 -2.56
C THR A 341 -33.49 23.75 -2.98
N GLU A 342 -33.26 24.65 -2.03
CA GLU A 342 -33.02 26.09 -2.29
C GLU A 342 -31.82 26.31 -3.21
N ARG A 343 -30.72 25.58 -2.97
CA ARG A 343 -29.50 25.67 -3.78
C ARG A 343 -29.71 25.20 -5.23
N SER A 344 -30.60 24.23 -5.44
CA SER A 344 -30.95 23.78 -6.79
C SER A 344 -31.87 24.74 -7.54
N GLY A 345 -32.46 25.72 -6.86
CA GLY A 345 -33.44 26.65 -7.43
C GLY A 345 -34.82 26.03 -7.66
N SER A 346 -35.07 24.81 -7.18
CA SER A 346 -36.40 24.19 -7.26
C SER A 346 -37.35 24.78 -6.21
N THR A 347 -38.59 25.02 -6.62
CA THR A 347 -39.67 25.48 -5.74
C THR A 347 -40.38 24.34 -5.01
N VAL A 348 -40.14 23.08 -5.41
CA VAL A 348 -40.82 21.91 -4.84
C VAL A 348 -40.00 21.39 -3.65
N PRO A 349 -40.53 21.44 -2.42
CA PRO A 349 -39.82 20.93 -1.27
C PRO A 349 -39.66 19.41 -1.34
N SER A 350 -38.49 18.92 -0.95
CA SER A 350 -38.26 17.49 -0.73
C SER A 350 -39.08 17.02 0.48
N ILE A 351 -39.72 15.85 0.34
CA ILE A 351 -40.62 15.30 1.36
C ILE A 351 -39.92 14.14 2.05
N LEU A 352 -39.85 14.20 3.38
CA LEU A 352 -39.36 13.13 4.24
C LEU A 352 -40.56 12.49 4.96
N ASN A 353 -40.94 11.28 4.55
CA ASN A 353 -42.01 10.53 5.18
C ASN A 353 -41.45 9.46 6.14
N ARG A 354 -41.98 9.36 7.36
CA ARG A 354 -41.56 8.32 8.31
C ARG A 354 -42.36 7.05 8.06
N MET A 355 -41.67 5.92 7.90
CA MET A 355 -42.30 4.62 7.66
C MET A 355 -42.16 3.71 8.88
N GLN A 356 -43.24 3.03 9.22
CA GLN A 356 -43.19 1.92 10.17
C GLN A 356 -42.82 0.64 9.43
N THR A 357 -41.76 -0.02 9.87
CA THR A 357 -41.27 -1.27 9.29
C THR A 357 -41.00 -2.31 10.37
N LYS A 358 -41.08 -3.59 10.00
CA LYS A 358 -40.72 -4.72 10.86
C LYS A 358 -39.27 -5.19 10.63
N GLN A 359 -38.55 -4.55 9.71
CA GLN A 359 -37.15 -4.89 9.44
C GLN A 359 -36.25 -4.46 10.60
N THR A 360 -35.14 -5.18 10.79
CA THR A 360 -34.14 -4.84 11.80
C THR A 360 -33.34 -3.60 11.37
N PRO A 361 -33.43 -2.48 12.10
CA PRO A 361 -32.64 -1.29 11.82
C PRO A 361 -31.15 -1.52 12.13
N PRO A 362 -30.25 -0.69 11.55
CA PRO A 362 -28.84 -0.71 11.87
C PRO A 362 -28.57 -0.21 13.30
N THR A 363 -27.53 -0.76 13.93
CA THR A 363 -27.06 -0.32 15.25
C THR A 363 -26.12 0.88 15.07
N TYR A 364 -26.41 1.99 15.75
CA TYR A 364 -25.56 3.18 15.78
C TYR A 364 -25.29 3.61 17.21
N ASN A 365 -24.00 3.77 17.52
CA ASN A 365 -23.51 4.23 18.81
C ASN A 365 -22.75 5.54 18.57
N LYS A 366 -23.16 6.63 19.24
CA LYS A 366 -22.44 7.90 19.14
C LYS A 366 -21.07 7.77 19.79
N THR A 367 -20.01 7.80 19.00
CA THR A 367 -18.63 7.75 19.50
C THR A 367 -18.02 9.14 19.56
N ASN A 368 -17.33 9.41 20.66
CA ASN A 368 -16.43 10.54 20.78
C ASN A 368 -15.00 10.11 20.43
N LYS A 369 -14.12 11.09 20.25
CA LYS A 369 -12.68 10.88 20.05
C LYS A 369 -12.06 9.91 21.06
N PHE A 370 -12.48 9.96 22.31
CA PHE A 370 -12.05 9.06 23.38
C PHE A 370 -12.66 7.66 23.27
N THR A 371 -13.97 7.55 23.05
CA THR A 371 -14.69 6.26 23.07
C THR A 371 -14.56 5.46 21.77
N SER A 372 -14.19 6.09 20.66
CA SER A 372 -14.01 5.44 19.35
C SER A 372 -13.06 4.24 19.37
N GLY A 373 -11.93 4.34 20.08
CA GLY A 373 -10.97 3.25 20.21
C GLY A 373 -11.56 2.04 20.95
N PHE A 374 -12.24 2.28 22.07
CA PHE A 374 -12.90 1.22 22.85
C PHE A 374 -14.07 0.59 22.10
N GLN A 375 -14.86 1.40 21.38
CA GLN A 375 -15.94 0.90 20.54
C GLN A 375 -15.40 0.01 19.42
N SER A 376 -14.31 0.41 18.77
CA SER A 376 -13.67 -0.39 17.72
C SER A 376 -13.20 -1.76 18.22
N ILE A 377 -12.74 -1.87 19.47
CA ILE A 377 -12.38 -3.16 20.10
C ILE A 377 -13.61 -4.04 20.31
N VAL A 378 -14.70 -3.46 20.81
CA VAL A 378 -15.96 -4.18 21.00
C VAL A 378 -16.53 -4.65 19.66
N ASP A 379 -16.59 -3.77 18.67
CA ASP A 379 -17.12 -4.06 17.34
C ASP A 379 -16.29 -5.11 16.58
N ALA A 380 -14.99 -5.23 16.90
CA ALA A 380 -14.12 -6.26 16.33
C ALA A 380 -14.51 -7.69 16.77
N TYR A 381 -15.13 -7.85 17.94
CA TYR A 381 -15.69 -9.13 18.37
C TYR A 381 -17.02 -9.42 17.66
N GLY A 382 -17.85 -8.40 17.51
CA GLY A 382 -19.10 -8.47 16.77
C GLY A 382 -19.94 -7.20 16.97
N ILE A 383 -20.77 -6.88 15.97
CA ILE A 383 -21.68 -5.75 16.02
C ILE A 383 -22.87 -6.13 16.92
N SER A 384 -23.19 -5.29 17.92
CA SER A 384 -24.31 -5.53 18.83
C SER A 384 -25.66 -5.48 18.11
N ASN A 385 -26.64 -6.24 18.61
CA ASN A 385 -28.00 -6.15 18.09
C ASN A 385 -28.63 -4.80 18.39
N TYR A 386 -29.65 -4.44 17.60
CA TYR A 386 -30.35 -3.18 17.80
C TYR A 386 -30.98 -3.09 19.19
N ARG A 387 -30.73 -1.97 19.89
CA ARG A 387 -31.20 -1.66 21.26
C ARG A 387 -30.64 -2.56 22.35
N GLU A 388 -29.61 -3.35 22.04
CA GLU A 388 -28.85 -4.11 23.03
C GLU A 388 -28.01 -3.16 23.91
N ILE A 389 -27.63 -3.66 25.09
CA ILE A 389 -26.73 -2.92 25.98
C ILE A 389 -25.33 -2.95 25.37
N ASN A 390 -24.77 -1.77 25.13
CA ASN A 390 -23.41 -1.66 24.63
C ASN A 390 -22.43 -2.00 25.78
N PRO A 391 -21.48 -2.93 25.61
CA PRO A 391 -20.46 -3.22 26.61
C PRO A 391 -19.33 -2.18 26.63
N ALA A 392 -19.23 -1.28 25.64
CA ALA A 392 -18.15 -0.30 25.54
C ALA A 392 -18.00 0.59 26.79
N PRO A 393 -19.07 1.15 27.41
CA PRO A 393 -18.96 1.94 28.64
C PRO A 393 -18.25 1.20 29.78
N TYR A 394 -18.52 -0.09 29.94
CA TYR A 394 -17.85 -0.92 30.96
C TYR A 394 -16.41 -1.20 30.57
N THR A 395 -16.20 -1.54 29.30
CA THR A 395 -14.89 -1.87 28.72
C THR A 395 -13.90 -0.72 28.87
N ILE A 396 -14.36 0.55 28.85
CA ILE A 396 -13.49 1.72 29.07
C ILE A 396 -12.68 1.62 30.37
N ILE A 397 -13.25 1.07 31.43
CA ILE A 397 -12.59 0.97 32.74
C ILE A 397 -12.12 -0.46 33.01
N THR A 398 -12.96 -1.46 32.76
CA THR A 398 -12.64 -2.85 33.13
C THR A 398 -11.50 -3.42 32.31
N PHE A 399 -11.39 -3.09 31.03
CA PHE A 399 -10.33 -3.63 30.17
C PHE A 399 -8.94 -3.10 30.58
N PRO A 400 -8.71 -1.78 30.70
CA PRO A 400 -7.44 -1.26 31.21
C PRO A 400 -7.11 -1.71 32.64
N PHE A 401 -8.12 -1.85 33.50
CA PHE A 401 -7.92 -2.32 34.87
C PHE A 401 -7.48 -3.79 34.94
N LEU A 402 -8.13 -4.69 34.20
CA LEU A 402 -7.72 -6.10 34.14
C LEU A 402 -6.31 -6.25 33.55
N PHE A 403 -5.98 -5.44 32.55
CA PHE A 403 -4.60 -5.37 32.04
C PHE A 403 -3.61 -4.95 33.14
N ALA A 404 -3.94 -3.92 33.92
CA ALA A 404 -3.07 -3.41 34.98
C ALA A 404 -2.81 -4.42 36.11
N VAL A 405 -3.77 -5.30 36.40
CA VAL A 405 -3.55 -6.41 37.36
C VAL A 405 -2.51 -7.41 36.82
N MET A 406 -2.53 -7.68 35.52
CA MET A 406 -1.55 -8.57 34.88
C MET A 406 -0.19 -7.90 34.66
N PHE A 407 -0.17 -6.57 34.52
CA PHE A 407 0.99 -5.73 34.21
C PHE A 407 1.25 -4.73 35.35
N GLY A 408 1.22 -5.20 36.60
CA GLY A 408 1.30 -4.36 37.79
C GLY A 408 2.73 -4.01 38.18
N ASP A 409 3.34 -3.04 37.49
CA ASP A 409 4.66 -2.49 37.84
C ASP A 409 4.64 -0.97 37.70
N LEU A 410 5.06 -0.27 38.76
CA LEU A 410 5.09 1.18 38.81
C LEU A 410 6.02 1.78 37.75
N GLY A 411 7.21 1.21 37.56
CA GLY A 411 8.23 1.72 36.65
C GLY A 411 7.81 1.58 35.19
N HIS A 412 7.38 0.38 34.80
CA HIS A 412 6.87 0.12 33.44
C HIS A 412 5.58 0.91 33.15
N GLY A 413 4.68 1.03 34.14
CA GLY A 413 3.47 1.84 34.03
C GLY A 413 3.76 3.32 33.75
N ILE A 414 4.77 3.90 34.41
CA ILE A 414 5.21 5.29 34.15
C ILE A 414 5.74 5.43 32.72
N LEU A 415 6.58 4.51 32.24
CA LEU A 415 7.11 4.55 30.88
C LEU A 415 6.00 4.48 29.82
N MET A 416 5.04 3.56 29.99
CA MET A 416 3.90 3.46 29.09
C MET A 416 3.03 4.73 29.11
N THR A 417 2.79 5.30 30.30
CA THR A 417 2.00 6.52 30.45
C THR A 417 2.69 7.70 29.75
N CYS A 418 4.01 7.85 29.91
CA CYS A 418 4.79 8.88 29.21
C CYS A 418 4.73 8.72 27.68
N ALA A 419 4.87 7.49 27.17
CA ALA A 419 4.77 7.21 25.74
C ALA A 419 3.35 7.51 25.18
N ALA A 420 2.31 7.10 25.91
CA ALA A 420 0.93 7.39 25.54
C ALA A 420 0.62 8.89 25.58
N LEU A 421 1.09 9.59 26.61
CA LEU A 421 0.93 11.03 26.75
C LEU A 421 1.61 11.78 25.58
N TYR A 422 2.79 11.33 25.15
CA TYR A 422 3.46 11.89 23.97
C TYR A 422 2.59 11.78 22.71
N LEU A 423 1.95 10.62 22.48
CA LEU A 423 1.05 10.41 21.34
C LEU A 423 -0.20 11.31 21.40
N VAL A 424 -0.75 11.51 22.59
CA VAL A 424 -1.93 12.37 22.80
C VAL A 424 -1.57 13.85 22.62
N LEU A 425 -0.42 14.30 23.15
CA LEU A 425 0.01 15.70 23.04
C LEU A 425 0.38 16.10 21.61
N ARG A 426 0.98 15.19 20.83
CA ARG A 426 1.39 15.45 19.43
C ARG A 426 0.37 15.02 18.38
N GLU A 427 -0.87 14.82 18.77
CA GLU A 427 -1.92 14.29 17.91
C GLU A 427 -2.07 15.04 16.58
N SER A 428 -2.20 16.37 16.59
CA SER A 428 -2.43 17.15 15.37
C SER A 428 -1.28 17.03 14.37
N ARG A 429 -0.04 16.93 14.86
CA ARG A 429 1.15 16.77 14.01
C ARG A 429 1.24 15.36 13.43
N LEU A 430 0.90 14.34 14.22
CA LEU A 430 0.94 12.94 13.80
C LEU A 430 -0.15 12.61 12.79
N ILE A 431 -1.35 13.18 12.94
CA ILE A 431 -2.43 13.06 11.94
C ILE A 431 -2.00 13.69 10.62
N ALA A 432 -1.34 14.86 10.66
CA ALA A 432 -0.86 15.55 9.47
C ALA A 432 0.27 14.79 8.74
N GLN A 433 1.09 14.03 9.46
CA GLN A 433 2.28 13.38 8.90
C GLN A 433 1.98 12.12 8.07
N LYS A 434 0.73 11.60 8.07
CA LYS A 434 0.29 10.41 7.30
C LYS A 434 1.37 9.32 7.25
N ASN A 435 1.56 8.63 8.37
CA ASN A 435 2.53 7.53 8.45
C ASN A 435 1.95 6.27 7.77
N ASP A 436 2.71 5.67 6.86
CA ASP A 436 2.35 4.43 6.17
C ASP A 436 2.59 3.17 7.02
N ASN A 437 3.23 3.31 8.19
CA ASN A 437 3.49 2.19 9.09
C ASN A 437 2.20 1.73 9.78
N GLU A 438 1.66 0.59 9.35
CA GLU A 438 0.42 0.01 9.89
C GLU A 438 0.46 -0.18 11.41
N MET A 439 1.60 -0.64 11.96
CA MET A 439 1.77 -0.81 13.41
C MET A 439 1.60 0.51 14.16
N PHE A 440 2.14 1.61 13.62
CA PHE A 440 2.01 2.92 14.24
C PHE A 440 0.57 3.43 14.18
N ASN A 441 -0.15 3.16 13.09
CA ASN A 441 -1.54 3.56 12.93
C ASN A 441 -2.46 2.85 13.94
N ILE A 442 -2.22 1.56 14.21
CA ILE A 442 -2.97 0.80 15.23
C ILE A 442 -2.71 1.38 16.63
N VAL A 443 -1.44 1.62 16.98
CA VAL A 443 -1.05 2.19 18.28
C VAL A 443 -1.62 3.60 18.46
N PHE A 444 -1.58 4.41 17.40
CA PHE A 444 -2.11 5.78 17.40
C PHE A 444 -3.63 5.83 17.54
N ALA A 445 -4.35 4.91 16.87
CA ALA A 445 -5.79 4.74 17.04
C ALA A 445 -6.14 4.37 18.50
N GLY A 446 -5.30 3.56 19.14
CA GLY A 446 -5.44 3.11 20.54
C GLY A 446 -4.86 4.05 21.61
N ARG A 447 -4.45 5.29 21.29
CA ARG A 447 -3.70 6.16 22.22
C ARG A 447 -4.35 6.37 23.60
N TYR A 448 -5.68 6.51 23.65
CA TYR A 448 -6.41 6.69 24.92
C TYR A 448 -6.52 5.39 25.73
N ILE A 449 -6.53 4.24 25.06
CA ILE A 449 -6.54 2.92 25.70
C ILE A 449 -5.21 2.69 26.40
N ILE A 450 -4.09 2.94 25.70
CA ILE A 450 -2.74 2.80 26.25
C ILE A 450 -2.52 3.78 27.40
N LEU A 451 -3.04 5.01 27.30
CA LEU A 451 -2.98 5.99 28.38
C LEU A 451 -3.66 5.47 29.66
N LEU A 452 -4.88 4.92 29.54
CA LEU A 452 -5.58 4.36 30.69
C LEU A 452 -4.88 3.10 31.23
N MET A 453 -4.35 2.23 30.37
CA MET A 453 -3.60 1.05 30.78
C MET A 453 -2.34 1.43 31.59
N GLY A 454 -1.62 2.47 31.17
CA GLY A 454 -0.47 2.99 31.89
C GLY A 454 -0.84 3.55 33.28
N ILE A 455 -1.90 4.37 33.36
CA ILE A 455 -2.35 4.97 34.63
C ILE A 455 -2.82 3.89 35.61
N PHE A 456 -3.60 2.91 35.16
CA PHE A 456 -4.03 1.81 36.04
C PHE A 456 -2.86 0.91 36.44
N SER A 457 -1.87 0.68 35.56
CA SER A 457 -0.65 -0.09 35.87
C SER A 457 0.20 0.61 36.94
N VAL A 458 0.31 1.94 36.92
CA VAL A 458 0.92 2.72 37.99
C VAL A 458 0.17 2.52 39.31
N TYR A 459 -1.16 2.56 39.27
CA TYR A 459 -1.99 2.34 40.46
C TYR A 459 -1.82 0.92 41.04
N THR A 460 -1.87 -0.13 40.22
CA THR A 460 -1.67 -1.51 40.67
C THR A 460 -0.22 -1.77 41.09
N GLY A 461 0.76 -1.16 40.44
CA GLY A 461 2.17 -1.23 40.82
C GLY A 461 2.45 -0.62 42.20
N ILE A 462 1.77 0.48 42.55
CA ILE A 462 1.82 1.04 43.91
C ILE A 462 1.19 0.07 44.94
N ILE A 463 0.08 -0.59 44.58
CA ILE A 463 -0.56 -1.59 45.45
C ILE A 463 0.34 -2.82 45.67
N TYR A 464 0.97 -3.31 44.60
CA TYR A 464 1.92 -4.43 44.68
C TYR A 464 3.23 -4.04 45.35
N ASN A 465 3.48 -2.73 45.48
CA ASN A 465 4.73 -2.17 45.95
C ASN A 465 5.91 -2.73 45.14
N ASP A 466 5.78 -2.71 43.81
CA ASP A 466 6.81 -3.16 42.89
C ASP A 466 7.12 -2.06 41.86
N CYS A 467 8.38 -1.67 41.80
CA CYS A 467 8.94 -0.72 40.87
C CYS A 467 10.23 -1.32 40.30
N PHE A 468 10.21 -1.78 39.05
CA PHE A 468 11.35 -2.45 38.42
C PHE A 468 11.92 -3.60 39.27
N SER A 469 11.07 -4.48 39.79
CA SER A 469 11.44 -5.58 40.70
C SER A 469 11.97 -5.16 42.09
N LYS A 470 11.75 -3.90 42.49
CA LYS A 470 12.16 -3.34 43.79
C LYS A 470 10.96 -2.78 44.55
N SER A 471 10.93 -3.04 45.86
CA SER A 471 9.92 -2.47 46.75
C SER A 471 10.25 -1.06 47.20
N LEU A 472 9.24 -0.19 47.30
CA LEU A 472 9.36 1.15 47.84
C LEU A 472 8.94 1.18 49.31
N ASN A 473 9.76 1.75 50.17
CA ASN A 473 9.44 1.94 51.59
C ASN A 473 8.98 3.37 51.86
N VAL A 474 7.71 3.67 51.55
CA VAL A 474 7.16 5.05 51.65
C VAL A 474 6.64 5.38 53.06
N PHE A 475 6.01 4.42 53.74
CA PHE A 475 5.35 4.63 55.04
C PHE A 475 6.08 3.97 56.23
N GLY A 476 7.26 3.40 56.00
CA GLY A 476 7.94 2.55 56.97
C GLY A 476 7.38 1.12 56.98
N SER A 477 8.14 0.20 57.59
CA SER A 477 7.71 -1.19 57.76
C SER A 477 6.78 -1.29 58.99
N GLY A 478 5.57 -1.82 58.80
CA GLY A 478 4.71 -2.25 59.91
C GLY A 478 5.20 -3.50 60.64
N TRP A 479 6.23 -4.16 60.08
CA TRP A 479 6.94 -5.25 60.74
C TRP A 479 8.07 -4.68 61.59
N SER A 480 7.91 -4.70 62.91
CA SER A 480 9.01 -4.57 63.87
C SER A 480 9.44 -5.97 64.34
N GLY A 481 10.33 -6.59 63.58
CA GLY A 481 10.91 -7.90 63.92
C GLY A 481 12.42 -7.79 63.98
N THR A 482 13.02 -8.11 65.13
CA THR A 482 14.46 -8.34 65.26
C THR A 482 14.86 -9.51 64.35
N GLN A 483 15.61 -9.23 63.28
CA GLN A 483 16.24 -10.30 62.52
C GLN A 483 17.45 -10.85 63.28
N ASN A 484 17.34 -12.09 63.76
CA ASN A 484 18.48 -12.85 64.25
C ASN A 484 19.27 -13.41 63.05
N PHE A 485 20.33 -12.71 62.64
CA PHE A 485 21.49 -13.35 62.03
C PHE A 485 22.60 -13.38 63.08
N GLY A 486 23.03 -14.57 63.48
CA GLY A 486 24.28 -14.74 64.24
C GLY A 486 24.41 -13.95 65.54
N GLY A 487 23.48 -14.15 66.48
CA GLY A 487 23.73 -14.01 67.92
C GLY A 487 24.48 -12.77 68.43
N ILE A 488 23.99 -11.55 68.19
CA ILE A 488 24.31 -10.38 69.04
C ILE A 488 23.02 -9.59 69.28
N ARG A 489 22.68 -9.38 70.55
CA ARG A 489 21.54 -8.57 70.98
C ARG A 489 21.94 -7.09 71.00
N VAL A 490 21.25 -6.25 70.25
CA VAL A 490 21.17 -4.81 70.53
C VAL A 490 19.70 -4.47 70.69
N GLY A 491 19.30 -4.29 71.95
CA GLY A 491 17.96 -3.81 72.30
C GLY A 491 17.97 -2.29 72.36
N ASN A 492 17.10 -1.63 71.60
CA ASN A 492 16.78 -0.23 71.84
C ASN A 492 15.47 -0.15 72.61
N GLY A 493 15.59 0.04 73.92
CA GLY A 493 14.54 0.49 74.83
C GLY A 493 15.19 1.35 75.92
N PRO A 494 14.54 2.41 76.39
CA PRO A 494 15.20 3.51 77.07
C PRO A 494 15.34 3.25 78.57
N THR A 495 16.57 3.22 79.09
CA THR A 495 16.91 3.67 80.45
C THR A 495 18.41 3.85 80.56
N GLU A 496 18.76 4.91 81.28
CA GLU A 496 20.08 5.47 81.55
C GLU A 496 21.04 4.53 82.30
N ASP A 497 22.32 4.80 82.07
CA ASP A 497 23.48 4.63 82.94
C ASP A 497 24.12 3.23 83.17
N GLU A 498 25.31 3.13 82.56
CA GLU A 498 26.55 2.50 83.05
C GLU A 498 26.60 0.98 83.27
N ALA A 499 27.27 0.30 82.33
CA ALA A 499 28.37 -0.60 82.70
C ALA A 499 29.40 -0.66 81.55
N GLU A 500 30.58 -0.15 81.85
CA GLU A 500 31.73 0.05 80.96
C GLU A 500 32.32 -1.25 80.37
N ILE A 501 32.66 -1.15 79.08
CA ILE A 501 33.96 -1.39 78.42
C ILE A 501 34.92 -2.39 79.09
N ILE A 502 35.27 -3.46 78.37
CA ILE A 502 36.68 -3.84 78.16
C ILE A 502 36.88 -4.18 76.68
N GLN A 503 37.68 -3.34 76.02
CA GLN A 503 38.28 -3.55 74.71
C GLN A 503 39.78 -3.79 74.94
N HIS A 504 40.37 -4.83 74.35
CA HIS A 504 41.55 -4.66 73.49
C HIS A 504 42.06 -5.96 72.87
N ASP A 505 42.32 -5.83 71.56
CA ASP A 505 43.45 -6.38 70.80
C ASP A 505 43.84 -7.84 71.01
N GLN A 506 43.73 -8.61 69.94
CA GLN A 506 44.82 -8.76 68.97
C GLN A 506 44.30 -9.62 67.82
N LEU A 507 44.25 -9.04 66.62
CA LEU A 507 44.33 -9.69 65.29
C LEU A 507 43.65 -8.82 64.22
N SER A 508 44.12 -7.57 64.10
CA SER A 508 44.16 -6.92 62.80
C SER A 508 45.30 -7.56 62.01
N GLN A 509 44.98 -8.54 61.16
CA GLN A 509 45.66 -8.77 59.88
C GLN A 509 44.95 -9.86 59.06
N ASN A 510 44.55 -9.46 57.85
CA ASN A 510 44.12 -10.27 56.71
C ASN A 510 42.65 -10.71 56.70
N LEU A 511 41.81 -9.83 56.14
CA LEU A 511 40.87 -10.13 55.05
C LEU A 511 40.29 -8.79 54.57
N GLU A 512 40.95 -8.19 53.58
CA GLU A 512 40.32 -7.19 52.71
C GLU A 512 39.24 -7.91 51.90
N GLU A 513 37.96 -7.64 52.18
CA GLU A 513 36.89 -7.86 51.20
C GLU A 513 36.28 -6.50 50.88
N GLU A 514 36.55 -6.04 49.66
CA GLU A 514 36.00 -4.85 49.04
C GLU A 514 34.46 -4.89 49.07
N SER A 515 33.85 -3.87 49.67
CA SER A 515 32.44 -3.55 49.41
C SER A 515 32.30 -3.09 47.95
N PRO A 516 31.48 -3.72 47.09
CA PRO A 516 31.32 -3.25 45.73
C PRO A 516 30.64 -1.87 45.76
N GLU A 517 31.31 -0.86 45.19
CA GLU A 517 30.74 0.47 44.98
C GLU A 517 29.45 0.34 44.16
N PHE A 518 28.37 0.96 44.66
CA PHE A 518 27.07 1.00 44.01
C PHE A 518 27.16 1.85 42.73
N ASN A 519 27.45 1.21 41.60
CA ASN A 519 27.54 1.87 40.31
C ASN A 519 26.15 1.95 39.67
N PHE A 520 25.45 3.06 39.90
CA PHE A 520 24.11 3.33 39.33
C PHE A 520 24.06 3.16 37.80
N ALA A 521 25.18 3.41 37.12
CA ALA A 521 25.31 3.23 35.68
C ALA A 521 25.18 1.77 35.24
N ASP A 522 25.80 0.82 35.96
CA ASP A 522 25.75 -0.60 35.60
C ASP A 522 24.37 -1.22 35.85
N VAL A 523 23.70 -0.80 36.93
CA VAL A 523 22.31 -1.19 37.21
C VAL A 523 21.36 -0.60 36.16
N ALA A 524 21.55 0.66 35.75
CA ALA A 524 20.74 1.28 34.71
C ALA A 524 20.95 0.62 33.34
N VAL A 525 22.18 0.21 33.00
CA VAL A 525 22.49 -0.49 31.76
C VAL A 525 21.89 -1.90 31.76
N HIS A 526 22.06 -2.67 32.83
CA HIS A 526 21.43 -3.99 32.92
C HIS A 526 19.90 -3.91 32.91
N GLN A 527 19.32 -2.92 33.56
CA GLN A 527 17.88 -2.69 33.55
C GLN A 527 17.38 -2.26 32.16
N ALA A 528 18.14 -1.43 31.44
CA ALA A 528 17.81 -1.05 30.07
C ALA A 528 17.84 -2.26 29.12
N ILE A 529 18.84 -3.14 29.26
CA ILE A 529 18.93 -4.38 28.48
C ILE A 529 17.74 -5.29 28.79
N HIS A 530 17.41 -5.51 30.07
CA HIS A 530 16.25 -6.31 30.47
C HIS A 530 14.91 -5.69 30.00
N THR A 531 14.80 -4.37 29.98
CA THR A 531 13.61 -3.66 29.48
C THR A 531 13.48 -3.84 27.97
N ILE A 532 14.59 -3.84 27.23
CA ILE A 532 14.61 -4.10 25.78
C ILE A 532 14.26 -5.57 25.50
N GLU A 533 14.86 -6.51 26.24
CA GLU A 533 14.53 -7.95 26.11
C GLU A 533 13.08 -8.23 26.48
N TYR A 534 12.54 -7.57 27.49
CA TYR A 534 11.13 -7.66 27.86
C TYR A 534 10.23 -7.04 26.79
N CYS A 535 10.56 -5.87 26.24
CA CYS A 535 9.83 -5.28 25.12
C CYS A 535 9.83 -6.19 23.89
N LEU A 536 10.99 -6.77 23.54
CA LEU A 536 11.12 -7.73 22.44
C LEU A 536 10.37 -9.04 22.73
N GLY A 537 10.37 -9.50 23.98
CA GLY A 537 9.60 -10.64 24.47
C GLY A 537 8.10 -10.40 24.42
N CYS A 538 7.62 -9.21 24.79
CA CYS A 538 6.24 -8.77 24.68
C CYS A 538 5.82 -8.66 23.22
N ILE A 539 6.65 -8.10 22.32
CA ILE A 539 6.36 -8.05 20.88
C ILE A 539 6.31 -9.47 20.29
N SER A 540 7.24 -10.34 20.67
CA SER A 540 7.32 -11.73 20.22
C SER A 540 6.13 -12.57 20.72
N ASN A 541 5.76 -12.42 21.99
CA ASN A 541 4.60 -13.09 22.57
C ASN A 541 3.30 -12.52 22.03
N THR A 542 3.19 -11.21 21.83
CA THR A 542 2.00 -10.59 21.21
C THR A 542 1.86 -11.03 19.75
N ALA A 543 2.95 -11.16 19.00
CA ALA A 543 2.96 -11.74 17.66
C ALA A 543 2.59 -13.23 17.66
N SER A 544 3.01 -13.99 18.67
CA SER A 544 2.66 -15.41 18.85
C SER A 544 1.21 -15.59 19.27
N TYR A 545 0.67 -14.71 20.11
CA TYR A 545 -0.76 -14.63 20.46
C TYR A 545 -1.60 -14.19 19.25
N LEU A 546 -1.12 -13.27 18.41
CA LEU A 546 -1.75 -12.93 17.13
C LEU A 546 -1.74 -14.09 16.14
N ARG A 547 -0.68 -14.93 16.13
CA ARG A 547 -0.62 -16.17 15.34
C ARG A 547 -1.58 -17.24 15.86
N LEU A 548 -1.64 -17.45 17.17
CA LEU A 548 -2.60 -18.38 17.79
C LEU A 548 -4.04 -17.87 17.67
N TRP A 549 -4.25 -16.57 17.74
CA TRP A 549 -5.53 -15.92 17.48
C TRP A 549 -5.94 -16.06 16.02
N ALA A 550 -5.03 -15.87 15.06
CA ALA A 550 -5.28 -16.11 13.64
C ALA A 550 -5.57 -17.60 13.36
N LEU A 551 -4.87 -18.52 14.03
CA LEU A 551 -5.12 -19.96 13.95
C LEU A 551 -6.47 -20.34 14.57
N SER A 552 -6.84 -19.73 15.70
CA SER A 552 -8.15 -19.88 16.34
C SER A 552 -9.28 -19.31 15.45
N LEU A 553 -9.05 -18.17 14.80
CA LEU A 553 -9.97 -17.57 13.83
C LEU A 553 -10.13 -18.47 12.59
N ALA A 554 -9.03 -19.09 12.13
CA ALA A 554 -9.05 -20.07 11.06
C ALA A 554 -9.80 -21.35 11.49
N HIS A 555 -9.61 -21.84 12.71
CA HIS A 555 -10.30 -23.01 13.25
C HIS A 555 -11.79 -22.74 13.51
N ALA A 556 -12.17 -21.52 13.92
CA ALA A 556 -13.56 -21.10 14.06
C ALA A 556 -14.25 -20.98 12.68
N ARG A 557 -13.56 -20.46 11.66
CA ARG A 557 -14.03 -20.43 10.27
C ARG A 557 -14.07 -21.81 9.62
N TRP A 558 -13.15 -22.70 9.97
CA TRP A 558 -13.14 -24.10 9.52
C TRP A 558 -14.24 -24.91 10.20
N SER A 559 -14.45 -24.72 11.51
CA SER A 559 -15.52 -25.34 12.27
C SER A 559 -16.90 -24.90 11.78
N SER A 560 -17.11 -23.61 11.46
CA SER A 560 -18.37 -23.16 10.86
C SER A 560 -18.59 -23.69 9.43
N ARG A 561 -17.52 -23.86 8.64
CA ARG A 561 -17.57 -24.54 7.33
C ARG A 561 -17.82 -26.04 7.45
N ILE A 562 -17.26 -26.70 8.45
CA ILE A 562 -17.47 -28.13 8.72
C ILE A 562 -18.89 -28.34 9.26
N ASN A 563 -19.40 -27.53 10.19
CA ASN A 563 -20.78 -27.62 10.66
C ASN A 563 -21.79 -27.33 9.54
N SER A 564 -21.56 -26.33 8.69
CA SER A 564 -22.45 -26.07 7.55
C SER A 564 -22.39 -27.15 6.45
N THR A 565 -21.26 -27.86 6.32
CA THR A 565 -21.15 -29.04 5.44
C THR A 565 -21.70 -30.30 6.09
N LEU A 566 -21.59 -30.47 7.41
CA LEU A 566 -22.24 -31.55 8.17
C LEU A 566 -23.75 -31.39 8.21
N ASP A 567 -24.28 -30.17 8.32
CA ASP A 567 -25.72 -29.88 8.25
C ASP A 567 -26.29 -30.10 6.84
N ARG A 568 -25.49 -29.83 5.79
CA ARG A 568 -25.84 -30.22 4.41
C ARG A 568 -25.72 -31.72 4.18
N ALA A 569 -24.74 -32.38 4.79
CA ALA A 569 -24.56 -33.83 4.69
C ALA A 569 -25.62 -34.59 5.47
N SER A 570 -26.05 -34.12 6.65
CA SER A 570 -27.13 -34.72 7.44
C SER A 570 -28.47 -34.59 6.73
N SER A 571 -28.74 -33.43 6.11
CA SER A 571 -29.93 -33.19 5.29
C SER A 571 -29.94 -34.06 4.02
N SER A 572 -28.78 -34.24 3.38
CA SER A 572 -28.63 -35.10 2.19
C SER A 572 -28.70 -36.60 2.53
N CYS A 573 -28.20 -36.99 3.70
CA CYS A 573 -28.24 -38.37 4.19
C CYS A 573 -29.66 -38.75 4.66
N LEU A 574 -30.42 -37.83 5.26
CA LEU A 574 -31.85 -38.01 5.55
C LEU A 574 -32.69 -38.11 4.26
N LEU A 575 -32.37 -37.33 3.22
CA LEU A 575 -33.01 -37.46 1.90
C LEU A 575 -32.64 -38.77 1.20
N LEU A 576 -31.39 -39.23 1.31
CA LEU A 576 -30.97 -40.52 0.78
C LEU A 576 -31.57 -41.69 1.57
N LEU A 577 -31.65 -41.62 2.90
CA LEU A 577 -32.30 -42.65 3.73
C LEU A 577 -33.81 -42.72 3.49
N THR A 578 -34.48 -41.58 3.30
CA THR A 578 -35.91 -41.56 2.93
C THR A 578 -36.14 -42.05 1.49
N ALA A 579 -35.22 -41.77 0.56
CA ALA A 579 -35.24 -42.33 -0.79
C ALA A 579 -34.93 -43.83 -0.82
N PHE A 580 -33.97 -44.31 0.00
CA PHE A 580 -33.61 -45.72 0.12
C PHE A 580 -34.72 -46.53 0.81
N TRP A 581 -35.40 -45.95 1.81
CA TRP A 581 -36.55 -46.55 2.45
C TRP A 581 -37.76 -46.62 1.50
N ARG A 582 -37.99 -45.59 0.66
CA ARG A 582 -38.97 -45.63 -0.44
C ARG A 582 -38.63 -46.64 -1.54
N ALA A 583 -37.34 -46.84 -1.85
CA ALA A 583 -36.90 -47.81 -2.84
C ALA A 583 -36.97 -49.27 -2.33
N SER A 584 -36.72 -49.49 -1.03
CA SER A 584 -36.74 -50.81 -0.40
C SER A 584 -38.16 -51.37 -0.23
N LEU A 585 -39.18 -50.51 -0.14
CA LEU A 585 -40.60 -50.90 -0.12
C LEU A 585 -41.14 -51.37 -1.48
N LYS A 586 -40.37 -51.26 -2.58
CA LYS A 586 -40.85 -51.50 -3.94
C LYS A 586 -40.36 -52.79 -4.60
N THR A 587 -39.65 -53.68 -3.90
CA THR A 587 -39.09 -54.88 -4.54
C THR A 587 -39.22 -56.15 -3.69
N LYS A 588 -40.18 -57.01 -4.09
CA LYS A 588 -40.07 -58.48 -4.22
C LYS A 588 -41.42 -59.07 -4.69
N PRO A 589 -41.47 -60.28 -5.30
CA PRO A 589 -40.45 -60.97 -6.12
C PRO A 589 -41.03 -61.59 -7.43
N HIS A 590 -40.17 -62.09 -8.34
CA HIS A 590 -40.29 -63.33 -9.18
C HIS A 590 -39.57 -63.20 -10.56
N PRO A 591 -39.26 -64.31 -11.28
CA PRO A 591 -38.28 -65.37 -10.96
C PRO A 591 -37.30 -65.65 -12.13
N HIS A 592 -36.44 -66.66 -11.95
CA HIS A 592 -35.36 -67.12 -12.83
C HIS A 592 -35.81 -67.77 -14.17
N SER A 593 -34.80 -67.94 -15.03
CA SER A 593 -34.74 -68.09 -16.49
C SER A 593 -34.71 -69.52 -17.08
N LEU A 594 -35.24 -69.64 -18.33
CA LEU A 594 -34.87 -70.53 -19.49
C LEU A 594 -35.29 -72.04 -19.48
N PRO A 595 -35.35 -72.73 -20.66
CA PRO A 595 -35.97 -72.49 -21.99
C PRO A 595 -36.63 -73.81 -22.55
N PRO A 596 -36.77 -74.13 -23.86
CA PRO A 596 -37.12 -73.40 -25.11
C PRO A 596 -38.39 -73.97 -25.83
N GLN A 597 -38.96 -73.26 -26.82
CA GLN A 597 -39.43 -73.76 -28.14
C GLN A 597 -40.28 -72.70 -28.90
N LEU A 598 -39.98 -72.51 -30.19
CA LEU A 598 -40.82 -71.85 -31.23
C LEU A 598 -41.98 -72.80 -31.64
N PRO A 599 -42.97 -72.36 -32.45
CA PRO A 599 -43.69 -71.08 -32.51
C PRO A 599 -45.23 -71.29 -32.57
N HIS A 600 -46.04 -70.22 -32.44
CA HIS A 600 -47.10 -69.85 -33.40
C HIS A 600 -47.90 -68.62 -32.90
N LEU A 601 -48.20 -67.73 -33.86
CA LEU A 601 -49.38 -66.86 -34.07
C LEU A 601 -50.40 -66.76 -32.90
N GLN A 602 -51.03 -65.64 -32.55
CA GLN A 602 -51.50 -64.50 -33.33
C GLN A 602 -52.20 -63.50 -32.38
N THR A 603 -52.10 -62.21 -32.70
CA THR A 603 -53.14 -61.15 -32.59
C THR A 603 -53.97 -60.93 -31.32
N THR A 604 -53.98 -59.63 -30.95
CA THR A 604 -55.13 -58.74 -30.64
C THR A 604 -55.61 -58.75 -29.20
N ALA A 605 -56.10 -57.67 -28.62
CA ALA A 605 -56.13 -56.23 -28.89
C ALA A 605 -56.89 -55.62 -27.68
N PHE A 606 -56.93 -54.28 -27.65
CA PHE A 606 -57.78 -53.43 -26.80
C PHE A 606 -57.44 -53.31 -25.33
N HIS A 607 -57.72 -52.20 -24.64
CA HIS A 607 -57.87 -50.76 -24.88
C HIS A 607 -58.45 -50.28 -23.52
N ASP A 608 -58.25 -49.00 -23.24
CA ASP A 608 -59.08 -48.20 -22.33
C ASP A 608 -58.96 -48.44 -20.82
N SER A 609 -59.12 -47.45 -19.95
CA SER A 609 -59.13 -45.98 -19.99
C SER A 609 -59.40 -45.53 -18.53
N CYS A 610 -59.34 -44.22 -18.28
CA CYS A 610 -59.81 -43.48 -17.08
C CYS A 610 -58.86 -43.44 -15.87
N GLU A 611 -58.30 -42.27 -15.53
CA GLU A 611 -58.90 -41.18 -14.71
C GLU A 611 -59.15 -41.66 -13.27
N HIS A 612 -58.63 -41.05 -12.20
CA HIS A 612 -58.24 -39.67 -11.89
C HIS A 612 -56.86 -39.57 -11.22
#